data_AF-A0A1F9FQ86-F1
#
_entry.id   AF-A0A1F9FQ86-F1
#
_cell.length_a   1.000
_cell.length_b   1.000
_cell.length_c   1.000
_cell.angle_alpha   90.00
_cell.angle_beta   90.00
_cell.angle_gamma   90.00
#
_symmetry.space_group_name_H-M   'P 1'
#
loop_
_entity.id
_entity.type
_entity.pdbx_description
1 polymer ?
#
loop_
_entity_poly.entity_id
_entity_poly.type
_entity_poly.pdbx_seq_one_letter_code
_entity_poly.pdbx_strand_id
1 'polypeptide(L)'
;MLAASSACGLAPGERFGRAGARRGVLRVHVPAPVIEWDPPRAHEGLERFVALQLFATLLDDEGRPRLAQSVRDDDGGGTVVVTLDAAARFSDGVAIDAGAVVWSWRRALLRSTGAADLAPFSAIANGQALAEGRLLRVARSTTGRTAPYASLGDAPDAAPALELAAGTMVRVVDTNERRPCCGGSVALRREPNHGDALGALNVNDVGAIIGARTVKGSRFLLLRTSSGASGWAEERTLAMQVPPASLLRVVDRGDGSAALRVGPEDDAPARVPLADGEVVEVLGEAEGFLQAVDLRTGQMGFVARRALEALRGEQQWLEVEPVGVGPPAPARAWVPLRDLAFDPSALGVRAIDAVTIEIECASEPASVLRALAHPALAPVPPHAIASRGRAWIDAAAIVTTGPFAPATSTSERLVLVRSSTSVELERARLERVELVAVDDMIAALHLYRAGELDVLLALPADLAPALARAQDHAPSAGGGGLIAPEVRGLSLDRLDLRGVEVVPP
;
A
#
# COMPACT_ATOMS: atom_id res chain seq x y z
N MET A 1 5.71 34.60 -23.83
CA MET A 1 5.01 35.82 -24.29
C MET A 1 3.89 35.55 -25.31
N LEU A 2 4.09 34.74 -26.36
CA LEU A 2 3.05 34.47 -27.38
C LEU A 2 1.80 33.72 -26.86
N ALA A 3 1.95 32.69 -26.02
CA ALA A 3 0.80 32.01 -25.40
C ALA A 3 -0.03 32.93 -24.50
N ALA A 4 0.64 33.72 -23.64
CA ALA A 4 -0.03 34.67 -22.75
C ALA A 4 -0.81 35.74 -23.52
N SER A 5 -0.21 36.31 -24.57
CA SER A 5 -0.89 37.29 -25.43
C SER A 5 -2.09 36.67 -26.17
N SER A 6 -2.00 35.39 -26.54
CA SER A 6 -3.07 34.69 -27.26
C SER A 6 -4.20 34.22 -26.35
N ALA A 7 -3.90 33.83 -25.10
CA ALA A 7 -4.89 33.47 -24.11
C ALA A 7 -5.68 34.71 -23.65
N CYS A 8 -5.00 35.83 -23.39
CA CYS A 8 -5.65 37.09 -23.02
C CYS A 8 -6.46 37.73 -24.16
N GLY A 9 -6.14 37.41 -25.42
CA GLY A 9 -6.87 37.87 -26.60
C GLY A 9 -7.99 36.95 -27.07
N LEU A 10 -8.24 35.83 -26.39
CA LEU A 10 -9.25 34.85 -26.77
C LEU A 10 -10.67 35.41 -26.57
N ALA A 11 -11.50 35.40 -27.61
CA ALA A 11 -12.89 35.79 -27.47
C ALA A 11 -13.67 34.74 -26.63
N PRO A 12 -14.70 35.13 -25.85
CA PRO A 12 -15.51 34.17 -25.12
C PRO A 12 -16.14 33.12 -26.06
N GLY A 13 -15.95 31.83 -25.75
CA GLY A 13 -16.46 30.74 -26.57
C GLY A 13 -15.66 30.45 -27.84
N GLU A 14 -14.51 31.11 -28.04
CA GLU A 14 -13.53 30.70 -29.05
C GLU A 14 -12.69 29.51 -28.52
N ARG A 15 -12.33 28.60 -29.42
CA ARG A 15 -11.47 27.45 -29.09
C ARG A 15 -10.01 27.91 -28.97
N PHE A 16 -9.31 27.48 -27.93
CA PHE A 16 -7.88 27.77 -27.79
C PHE A 16 -7.01 26.84 -28.64
N GLY A 17 -7.33 25.54 -28.65
CA GLY A 17 -6.64 24.50 -29.43
C GLY A 17 -6.98 24.50 -30.92
N ARG A 18 -6.09 23.97 -31.77
CA ARG A 18 -6.42 23.60 -33.16
C ARG A 18 -6.92 22.17 -33.23
N ALA A 19 -7.73 21.87 -34.26
CA ALA A 19 -8.11 20.49 -34.56
C ALA A 19 -6.86 19.68 -34.97
N GLY A 20 -6.57 18.62 -34.22
CA GLY A 20 -5.48 17.68 -34.50
C GLY A 20 -5.76 16.25 -34.02
N ALA A 21 -6.94 16.02 -33.44
CA ALA A 21 -7.30 14.75 -32.81
C ALA A 21 -7.46 13.64 -33.86
N ARG A 22 -6.93 12.47 -33.56
CA ARG A 22 -6.98 11.29 -34.47
C ARG A 22 -7.99 10.30 -33.93
N ARG A 23 -8.81 9.73 -34.81
CA ARG A 23 -9.82 8.74 -34.42
C ARG A 23 -9.18 7.62 -33.60
N GLY A 24 -9.72 7.36 -32.41
CA GLY A 24 -9.26 6.28 -31.53
C GLY A 24 -7.91 6.50 -30.85
N VAL A 25 -7.25 7.67 -31.03
CA VAL A 25 -5.99 8.01 -30.36
C VAL A 25 -6.17 9.24 -29.49
N LEU A 26 -5.90 9.10 -28.19
CA LEU A 26 -5.93 10.19 -27.23
C LEU A 26 -4.52 10.55 -26.76
N ARG A 27 -4.12 11.82 -26.88
CA ARG A 27 -2.82 12.32 -26.39
C ARG A 27 -3.06 13.22 -25.18
N VAL A 28 -2.58 12.78 -24.03
CA VAL A 28 -2.80 13.45 -22.74
C VAL A 28 -1.47 13.98 -22.23
N HIS A 29 -1.43 15.26 -21.86
CA HIS A 29 -0.28 15.82 -21.16
C HIS A 29 -0.15 15.26 -19.75
N VAL A 30 1.09 14.98 -19.37
CA VAL A 30 1.46 14.67 -17.99
C VAL A 30 2.72 15.46 -17.59
N PRO A 31 2.83 15.94 -16.35
CA PRO A 31 3.94 16.79 -15.93
C PRO A 31 5.28 16.03 -15.77
N ALA A 32 5.23 14.70 -15.65
CA ALA A 32 6.39 13.86 -15.48
C ALA A 32 6.10 12.42 -15.98
N PRO A 33 7.14 11.62 -16.26
CA PRO A 33 6.98 10.21 -16.60
C PRO A 33 6.36 9.43 -15.44
N VAL A 34 5.43 8.52 -15.75
CA VAL A 34 4.81 7.63 -14.76
C VAL A 34 5.63 6.36 -14.65
N ILE A 35 6.21 6.11 -13.48
CA ILE A 35 7.12 4.98 -13.24
C ILE A 35 6.62 3.99 -12.17
N GLU A 36 5.52 4.31 -11.48
CA GLU A 36 4.90 3.42 -10.49
C GLU A 36 3.50 3.02 -10.97
N TRP A 37 3.31 1.72 -11.21
CA TRP A 37 2.08 1.16 -11.78
C TRP A 37 1.46 0.08 -10.89
N ASP A 38 2.05 -0.25 -9.74
CA ASP A 38 1.48 -1.18 -8.76
C ASP A 38 0.27 -0.52 -8.06
N PRO A 39 -0.96 -1.04 -8.22
CA PRO A 39 -2.16 -0.36 -7.74
C PRO A 39 -2.18 0.05 -6.27
N PRO A 40 -1.69 -0.77 -5.31
CA PRO A 40 -1.60 -0.35 -3.90
C PRO A 40 -0.62 0.80 -3.68
N ARG A 41 0.39 0.98 -4.53
CA ARG A 41 1.40 2.06 -4.42
C ARG A 41 0.96 3.35 -5.09
N ALA A 42 -0.03 3.28 -5.97
CA ALA A 42 -0.61 4.44 -6.64
C ALA A 42 -1.48 5.25 -5.66
N HIS A 43 -0.94 6.37 -5.16
CA HIS A 43 -1.61 7.18 -4.14
C HIS A 43 -2.71 8.08 -4.73
N GLU A 44 -2.30 9.12 -5.47
CA GLU A 44 -3.19 10.14 -6.00
C GLU A 44 -2.68 10.64 -7.37
N GLY A 45 -3.47 11.48 -8.02
CA GLY A 45 -3.06 12.13 -9.26
C GLY A 45 -2.75 11.15 -10.38
N LEU A 46 -1.53 11.23 -10.90
CA LEU A 46 -1.16 10.62 -12.16
C LEU A 46 -0.88 9.12 -12.05
N GLU A 47 -0.26 8.67 -10.96
CA GLU A 47 -0.05 7.25 -10.69
C GLU A 47 -1.39 6.53 -10.55
N ARG A 48 -2.33 7.13 -9.81
CA ARG A 48 -3.70 6.60 -9.67
C ARG A 48 -4.42 6.55 -11.02
N PHE A 49 -4.32 7.61 -11.82
CA PHE A 49 -4.88 7.63 -13.18
C PHE A 49 -4.37 6.46 -14.01
N VAL A 50 -3.05 6.27 -14.12
CA VAL A 50 -2.50 5.17 -14.92
C VAL A 50 -2.89 3.81 -14.35
N ALA A 51 -2.80 3.62 -13.02
CA ALA A 51 -3.16 2.38 -12.37
C ALA A 51 -4.61 1.96 -12.66
N LEU A 52 -5.56 2.90 -12.67
CA LEU A 52 -6.97 2.63 -12.98
C LEU A 52 -7.21 2.22 -14.43
N GLN A 53 -6.29 2.53 -15.34
CA GLN A 53 -6.39 2.13 -16.75
C GLN A 53 -5.77 0.76 -16.99
N LEU A 54 -4.74 0.43 -16.22
CA LEU A 54 -4.04 -0.85 -16.26
C LEU A 54 -4.73 -1.92 -15.40
N PHE A 55 -5.38 -1.55 -14.30
CA PHE A 55 -5.97 -2.51 -13.38
C PHE A 55 -7.45 -2.22 -13.16
N ALA A 56 -8.26 -3.26 -13.33
CA ALA A 56 -9.67 -3.20 -13.01
C ALA A 56 -9.92 -3.58 -11.54
N THR A 57 -10.80 -2.83 -10.91
CA THR A 57 -11.34 -3.11 -9.58
C THR A 57 -12.53 -4.07 -9.69
N LEU A 58 -13.07 -4.55 -8.57
CA LEU A 58 -14.24 -5.44 -8.61
C LEU A 58 -15.51 -4.66 -8.97
N LEU A 59 -15.65 -3.44 -8.44
CA LEU A 59 -16.72 -2.48 -8.73
C LEU A 59 -16.13 -1.15 -9.21
N ASP A 60 -16.94 -0.29 -9.83
CA ASP A 60 -16.58 1.13 -10.03
C ASP A 60 -17.03 2.01 -8.85
N ASP A 61 -16.70 3.31 -8.90
CA ASP A 61 -17.02 4.28 -7.86
C ASP A 61 -18.54 4.46 -7.63
N GLU A 62 -19.37 4.08 -8.61
CA GLU A 62 -20.83 4.04 -8.48
C GLU A 62 -21.38 2.68 -8.01
N GLY A 63 -20.50 1.73 -7.70
CA GLY A 63 -20.87 0.38 -7.24
C GLY A 63 -21.30 -0.57 -8.36
N ARG A 64 -21.08 -0.22 -9.63
CA ARG A 64 -21.45 -1.07 -10.77
C ARG A 64 -20.38 -2.15 -10.99
N PRO A 65 -20.78 -3.35 -11.44
CA PRO A 65 -19.82 -4.44 -11.66
C PRO A 65 -18.76 -4.13 -12.73
N ARG A 66 -17.53 -4.53 -12.42
CA ARG A 66 -16.35 -4.50 -13.30
C ARG A 66 -15.77 -5.91 -13.47
N LEU A 67 -14.83 -6.32 -12.61
CA LEU A 67 -14.36 -7.71 -12.55
C LEU A 67 -15.34 -8.63 -11.80
N ALA A 68 -16.20 -8.05 -10.97
CA ALA A 68 -17.34 -8.77 -10.42
C ALA A 68 -18.43 -8.95 -11.49
N GLN A 69 -19.12 -10.08 -11.47
CA GLN A 69 -20.39 -10.30 -12.14
C GLN A 69 -21.55 -9.82 -11.26
N SER A 70 -21.50 -10.11 -9.96
CA SER A 70 -22.52 -9.71 -8.99
C SER A 70 -21.95 -9.57 -7.59
N VAL A 71 -22.59 -8.74 -6.78
CA VAL A 71 -22.31 -8.60 -5.35
C VAL A 71 -23.63 -8.65 -4.59
N ARG A 72 -23.66 -9.42 -3.50
CA ARG A 72 -24.81 -9.55 -2.61
C ARG A 72 -24.36 -9.52 -1.16
N ASP A 73 -25.17 -8.94 -0.29
CA ASP A 73 -25.04 -9.08 1.15
C ASP A 73 -25.74 -10.37 1.63
N ASP A 74 -25.38 -10.83 2.82
CA ASP A 74 -26.24 -11.73 3.57
C ASP A 74 -27.38 -10.94 4.23
N ASP A 75 -28.54 -11.57 4.42
CA ASP A 75 -29.70 -10.93 5.08
C ASP A 75 -29.41 -10.46 6.52
N GLY A 76 -28.26 -10.87 7.08
CA GLY A 76 -27.75 -10.50 8.40
C GLY A 76 -26.85 -9.26 8.44
N GLY A 77 -26.44 -8.71 7.28
CA GLY A 77 -25.61 -7.51 7.15
C GLY A 77 -24.15 -7.65 7.59
N GLY A 78 -23.68 -8.87 7.87
CA GLY A 78 -22.33 -9.14 8.37
C GLY A 78 -21.35 -9.56 7.28
N THR A 79 -21.86 -9.99 6.13
CA THR A 79 -21.04 -10.62 5.07
C THR A 79 -21.43 -10.10 3.70
N VAL A 80 -20.44 -9.85 2.85
CA VAL A 80 -20.60 -9.56 1.43
C VAL A 80 -20.02 -10.72 0.61
N VAL A 81 -20.82 -11.23 -0.33
CA VAL A 81 -20.41 -12.26 -1.29
C VAL A 81 -20.27 -11.63 -2.66
N VAL A 82 -19.07 -11.75 -3.24
CA VAL A 82 -18.76 -11.32 -4.60
C VAL A 82 -18.62 -12.54 -5.50
N THR A 83 -19.34 -12.55 -6.62
CA THR A 83 -19.12 -13.51 -7.71
C THR A 83 -18.34 -12.80 -8.82
N LEU A 84 -17.15 -13.31 -9.15
CA LEU A 84 -16.30 -12.82 -10.23
C LEU A 84 -16.87 -13.20 -11.59
N ASP A 85 -16.60 -12.37 -12.60
CA ASP A 85 -16.84 -12.74 -13.99
C ASP A 85 -15.92 -13.92 -14.37
N ALA A 86 -16.51 -15.06 -14.69
CA ALA A 86 -15.76 -16.27 -15.07
C ALA A 86 -14.94 -16.09 -16.38
N ALA A 87 -15.22 -15.05 -17.17
CA ALA A 87 -14.44 -14.64 -18.34
C ALA A 87 -13.28 -13.70 -17.99
N ALA A 88 -13.16 -13.22 -16.74
CA ALA A 88 -12.09 -12.33 -16.32
C ALA A 88 -10.71 -12.98 -16.50
N ARG A 89 -9.85 -12.34 -17.29
CA ARG A 89 -8.47 -12.77 -17.56
C ARG A 89 -7.50 -11.62 -17.30
N PHE A 90 -6.32 -11.99 -16.82
CA PHE A 90 -5.13 -11.17 -16.91
C PHE A 90 -4.72 -10.96 -18.38
N SER A 91 -3.88 -9.96 -18.66
CA SER A 91 -3.41 -9.63 -20.02
C SER A 91 -2.62 -10.74 -20.71
N ASP A 92 -2.08 -11.69 -19.95
CA ASP A 92 -1.39 -12.89 -20.44
C ASP A 92 -2.31 -14.11 -20.61
N GLY A 93 -3.61 -13.95 -20.40
CA GLY A 93 -4.63 -14.99 -20.57
C GLY A 93 -4.86 -15.88 -19.35
N VAL A 94 -4.12 -15.70 -18.26
CA VAL A 94 -4.37 -16.43 -17.01
C VAL A 94 -5.71 -15.99 -16.41
N ALA A 95 -6.50 -16.92 -15.88
CA ALA A 95 -7.77 -16.62 -15.23
C ALA A 95 -7.57 -15.77 -13.96
N ILE A 96 -8.43 -14.76 -13.77
CA ILE A 96 -8.52 -14.04 -12.50
C ILE A 96 -9.49 -14.82 -11.62
N ASP A 97 -8.94 -15.62 -10.70
CA ASP A 97 -9.73 -16.37 -9.73
C ASP A 97 -9.80 -15.65 -8.36
N ALA A 98 -10.71 -16.10 -7.52
CA ALA A 98 -10.88 -15.58 -6.16
C ALA A 98 -9.59 -15.71 -5.32
N GLY A 99 -8.78 -16.73 -5.57
CA GLY A 99 -7.48 -16.92 -4.91
C GLY A 99 -6.50 -15.79 -5.23
N ALA A 100 -6.41 -15.37 -6.49
CA ALA A 100 -5.58 -14.26 -6.94
C ALA A 100 -6.05 -12.92 -6.34
N VAL A 101 -7.37 -12.70 -6.22
CA VAL A 101 -7.92 -11.50 -5.56
C VAL A 101 -7.54 -11.49 -4.08
N VAL A 102 -7.80 -12.57 -3.35
CA VAL A 102 -7.46 -12.69 -1.92
C VAL A 102 -5.96 -12.53 -1.71
N TRP A 103 -5.13 -13.15 -2.55
CA TRP A 103 -3.68 -12.99 -2.51
C TRP A 103 -3.27 -11.53 -2.70
N SER A 104 -3.87 -10.83 -3.65
CA SER A 104 -3.58 -9.42 -3.97
C SER A 104 -3.84 -8.51 -2.76
N TRP A 105 -4.96 -8.73 -2.09
CA TRP A 105 -5.37 -7.94 -0.92
C TRP A 105 -4.48 -8.21 0.29
N ARG A 106 -4.12 -9.49 0.51
CA ARG A 106 -3.14 -9.87 1.55
C ARG A 106 -1.76 -9.28 1.26
N ARG A 107 -1.35 -9.26 -0.01
CA ARG A 107 -0.11 -8.64 -0.45
C ARG A 107 -0.11 -7.13 -0.18
N ALA A 108 -1.21 -6.43 -0.46
CA ALA A 108 -1.28 -4.98 -0.24
C ALA A 108 -1.00 -4.57 1.21
N LEU A 109 -1.32 -5.43 2.19
CA LEU A 109 -1.05 -5.20 3.61
C LEU A 109 0.43 -5.41 4.00
N LEU A 110 1.25 -6.00 3.13
CA LEU A 110 2.68 -6.19 3.36
C LEU A 110 3.46 -4.88 3.25
N ARG A 111 4.48 -4.71 4.09
CA ARG A 111 5.37 -3.54 4.08
C ARG A 111 6.20 -3.45 2.79
N SER A 112 6.60 -4.57 2.23
CA SER A 112 7.35 -4.68 0.97
C SER A 112 6.54 -4.20 -0.23
N THR A 113 5.22 -4.31 -0.18
CA THR A 113 4.33 -3.72 -1.18
C THR A 113 4.37 -2.21 -1.10
N GLY A 114 4.49 -1.64 0.10
CA GLY A 114 4.59 -0.19 0.28
C GLY A 114 3.32 0.52 -0.18
N ALA A 115 2.15 -0.06 0.13
CA ALA A 115 0.87 0.52 -0.24
C ALA A 115 0.75 1.96 0.30
N ALA A 116 0.38 2.89 -0.58
CA ALA A 116 0.28 4.30 -0.27
C ALA A 116 -0.99 4.64 0.53
N ASP A 117 -2.04 3.83 0.34
CA ASP A 117 -3.27 3.93 1.12
C ASP A 117 -3.80 2.54 1.49
N LEU A 118 -4.04 2.35 2.79
CA LEU A 118 -4.62 1.14 3.38
C LEU A 118 -6.01 1.40 3.99
N ALA A 119 -6.53 2.63 3.94
CA ALA A 119 -7.85 2.97 4.45
C ALA A 119 -8.99 2.06 3.92
N PRO A 120 -9.01 1.61 2.64
CA PRO A 120 -10.07 0.73 2.15
C PRO A 120 -10.17 -0.59 2.92
N PHE A 121 -9.06 -1.10 3.48
CA PHE A 121 -9.07 -2.34 4.25
C PHE A 121 -9.83 -2.22 5.57
N SER A 122 -10.06 -1.00 6.08
CA SER A 122 -10.86 -0.79 7.30
C SER A 122 -12.33 -1.23 7.16
N ALA A 123 -12.82 -1.38 5.93
CA ALA A 123 -14.16 -1.92 5.66
C ALA A 123 -14.25 -3.44 5.86
N ILE A 124 -13.12 -4.15 5.78
CA ILE A 124 -13.02 -5.61 5.87
C ILE A 124 -12.61 -5.99 7.30
N ALA A 125 -13.23 -7.01 7.87
CA ALA A 125 -12.91 -7.47 9.22
C ALA A 125 -11.39 -7.70 9.37
N ASN A 126 -10.85 -7.27 10.50
CA ASN A 126 -9.42 -7.23 10.82
C ASN A 126 -8.52 -6.30 9.98
N GLY A 127 -9.01 -5.70 8.89
CA GLY A 127 -8.15 -4.97 7.95
C GLY A 127 -7.47 -3.73 8.54
N GLN A 128 -8.16 -2.94 9.37
CA GLN A 128 -7.54 -1.81 10.08
C GLN A 128 -6.44 -2.29 11.05
N ALA A 129 -6.72 -3.32 11.83
CA ALA A 129 -5.75 -3.84 12.80
C ALA A 129 -4.51 -4.43 12.11
N LEU A 130 -4.67 -5.06 10.95
CA LEU A 130 -3.54 -5.52 10.12
C LEU A 130 -2.75 -4.36 9.53
N ALA A 131 -3.41 -3.35 8.95
CA ALA A 131 -2.75 -2.17 8.39
C ALA A 131 -1.89 -1.42 9.43
N GLU A 132 -2.36 -1.40 10.68
CA GLU A 132 -1.65 -0.79 11.82
C GLU A 132 -0.60 -1.72 12.45
N GLY A 133 -0.52 -2.99 12.05
CA GLY A 133 0.36 -4.00 12.65
C GLY A 133 -0.06 -4.43 14.07
N ARG A 134 -1.33 -4.17 14.44
CA ARG A 134 -1.90 -4.45 15.78
C ARG A 134 -2.62 -5.78 15.89
N LEU A 135 -2.68 -6.57 14.83
CA LEU A 135 -3.16 -7.94 14.87
C LEU A 135 -2.06 -8.88 14.37
N LEU A 136 -1.66 -9.81 15.23
CA LEU A 136 -0.57 -10.74 14.98
C LEU A 136 -0.99 -12.17 15.32
N ARG A 137 -0.26 -13.14 14.81
CA ARG A 137 -0.41 -14.55 15.15
C ARG A 137 0.73 -14.99 16.06
N VAL A 138 0.43 -15.85 17.03
CA VAL A 138 1.45 -16.55 17.81
C VAL A 138 2.14 -17.56 16.88
N ALA A 139 3.41 -17.31 16.58
CA ALA A 139 4.22 -18.14 15.69
C ALA A 139 4.65 -19.45 16.37
N ARG A 140 5.00 -19.36 17.65
CA ARG A 140 5.40 -20.48 18.49
C ARG A 140 4.70 -20.39 19.83
N SER A 141 4.23 -21.53 20.35
CA SER A 141 3.62 -21.56 21.67
C SER A 141 4.56 -20.94 22.70
N THR A 142 4.03 -20.03 23.52
CA THR A 142 4.84 -19.20 24.40
C THR A 142 4.04 -18.84 25.65
N THR A 143 4.75 -18.63 26.76
CA THR A 143 4.17 -18.19 28.02
C THR A 143 4.38 -16.69 28.14
N GLY A 144 3.26 -15.96 28.18
CA GLY A 144 3.22 -14.54 28.46
C GLY A 144 3.82 -14.20 29.82
N ARG A 145 4.59 -13.12 29.86
CA ARG A 145 5.41 -12.72 31.02
C ARG A 145 5.02 -11.33 31.54
N THR A 146 5.63 -10.95 32.65
CA THR A 146 5.70 -9.54 33.08
C THR A 146 6.42 -8.69 32.03
N ALA A 147 6.21 -7.38 32.09
CA ALA A 147 6.93 -6.44 31.24
C ALA A 147 8.45 -6.71 31.32
N PRO A 148 9.15 -6.74 30.17
CA PRO A 148 10.58 -7.08 30.12
C PRO A 148 11.48 -5.98 30.70
N TYR A 149 10.91 -4.83 31.06
CA TYR A 149 11.59 -3.72 31.72
C TYR A 149 11.14 -3.61 33.17
N ALA A 150 12.09 -3.40 34.08
CA ALA A 150 11.79 -3.21 35.49
C ALA A 150 11.22 -1.80 35.73
N SER A 151 10.12 -1.72 36.49
CA SER A 151 9.82 -0.48 37.22
C SER A 151 10.93 -0.30 38.26
N LEU A 152 11.74 0.75 38.10
CA LEU A 152 12.79 1.09 39.04
C LEU A 152 12.14 1.73 40.28
N GLY A 153 11.71 0.90 41.23
CA GLY A 153 11.17 1.34 42.53
C GLY A 153 9.83 0.74 42.96
N ASP A 154 9.10 0.06 42.07
CA ASP A 154 7.87 -0.67 42.39
C ASP A 154 8.09 -2.17 42.15
N ALA A 155 7.67 -3.01 43.09
CA ALA A 155 7.67 -4.45 42.87
C ALA A 155 6.77 -4.74 41.64
N PRO A 156 7.27 -5.44 40.60
CA PRO A 156 6.40 -5.81 39.50
C PRO A 156 5.33 -6.74 40.06
N ASP A 157 4.06 -6.35 39.98
CA ASP A 157 2.98 -7.31 40.14
C ASP A 157 3.23 -8.41 39.11
N ALA A 158 3.40 -9.64 39.59
CA ALA A 158 3.62 -10.78 38.71
C ALA A 158 2.37 -10.94 37.84
N ALA A 159 2.49 -10.60 36.55
CA ALA A 159 1.45 -10.87 35.59
C ALA A 159 1.17 -12.38 35.59
N PRO A 160 -0.10 -12.81 35.57
CA PRO A 160 -0.42 -14.22 35.48
C PRO A 160 0.24 -14.80 34.22
N ALA A 161 0.86 -15.97 34.36
CA ALA A 161 1.42 -16.70 33.23
C ALA A 161 0.28 -17.04 32.26
N LEU A 162 0.26 -16.38 31.11
CA LEU A 162 -0.71 -16.61 30.06
C LEU A 162 -0.11 -17.54 29.02
N GLU A 163 -0.60 -18.78 28.97
CA GLU A 163 -0.20 -19.72 27.93
C GLU A 163 -0.87 -19.35 26.60
N LEU A 164 -0.05 -19.13 25.58
CA LEU A 164 -0.49 -18.79 24.23
C LEU A 164 -0.06 -19.91 23.28
N ALA A 165 -1.03 -20.65 22.75
CA ALA A 165 -0.75 -21.67 21.75
C ALA A 165 -0.36 -21.06 20.40
N ALA A 166 0.54 -21.72 19.67
CA ALA A 166 0.82 -21.40 18.28
C ALA A 166 -0.48 -21.36 17.45
N GLY A 167 -0.60 -20.37 16.56
CA GLY A 167 -1.80 -20.13 15.77
C GLY A 167 -2.82 -19.18 16.42
N THR A 168 -2.72 -18.93 17.73
CA THR A 168 -3.62 -17.98 18.41
C THR A 168 -3.45 -16.57 17.82
N MET A 169 -4.55 -15.93 17.47
CA MET A 169 -4.55 -14.52 17.08
C MET A 169 -4.51 -13.64 18.32
N VAL A 170 -3.68 -12.60 18.30
CA VAL A 170 -3.50 -11.67 19.41
C VAL A 170 -3.54 -10.23 18.93
N ARG A 171 -4.18 -9.36 19.71
CA ARG A 171 -4.20 -7.92 19.52
C ARG A 171 -3.06 -7.28 20.29
N VAL A 172 -2.29 -6.40 19.64
CA VAL A 172 -1.24 -5.61 20.28
C VAL A 172 -1.89 -4.44 21.01
N VAL A 173 -1.64 -4.36 22.32
CA VAL A 173 -2.20 -3.33 23.21
C VAL A 173 -1.13 -2.29 23.57
N ASP A 174 0.09 -2.74 23.81
CA ASP A 174 1.27 -1.88 24.01
C ASP A 174 2.52 -2.56 23.45
N THR A 175 3.62 -1.81 23.40
CA THR A 175 4.94 -2.28 23.01
C THR A 175 5.98 -1.69 23.96
N ASN A 176 7.19 -2.23 23.96
CA ASN A 176 8.30 -1.57 24.64
C ASN A 176 9.04 -0.57 23.74
N GLU A 177 8.45 -0.14 22.63
CA GLU A 177 9.05 0.84 21.72
C GLU A 177 8.30 2.17 21.73
N ARG A 178 9.07 3.26 21.70
CA ARG A 178 8.55 4.62 21.77
C ARG A 178 9.22 5.50 20.73
N ARG A 179 8.44 6.43 20.17
CA ARG A 179 8.88 7.52 19.30
C ARG A 179 8.36 8.87 19.84
N PRO A 180 8.88 10.02 19.40
CA PRO A 180 8.28 11.31 19.76
C PRO A 180 6.80 11.42 19.34
N CYS A 181 5.94 11.95 20.20
CA CYS A 181 4.49 12.03 19.95
C CYS A 181 4.09 12.99 18.82
N CYS A 182 4.89 14.04 18.63
CA CYS A 182 4.38 15.31 18.11
C CYS A 182 5.29 15.90 17.02
N GLY A 183 6.06 15.04 16.32
CA GLY A 183 6.96 15.44 15.23
C GLY A 183 8.24 16.17 15.66
N GLY A 184 8.35 16.58 16.93
CA GLY A 184 9.55 17.20 17.50
C GLY A 184 10.56 16.19 18.06
N SER A 185 11.71 16.70 18.50
CA SER A 185 12.69 15.92 19.27
C SER A 185 12.32 15.88 20.75
N VAL A 186 12.48 14.75 21.42
CA VAL A 186 12.30 14.60 22.86
C VAL A 186 13.67 14.55 23.55
N ALA A 187 13.91 15.48 24.48
CA ALA A 187 15.17 15.49 25.23
C ALA A 187 15.31 14.23 26.11
N LEU A 188 16.46 13.57 25.99
CA LEU A 188 16.86 12.45 26.84
C LEU A 188 17.73 12.98 27.98
N ARG A 189 17.29 12.78 29.21
CA ARG A 189 17.94 13.33 30.42
C ARG A 189 18.67 12.26 31.20
N ARG A 190 19.72 12.64 31.93
CA ARG A 190 20.38 11.73 32.87
C ARG A 190 19.44 11.27 33.98
N GLU A 191 18.61 12.19 34.49
CA GLU A 191 17.64 11.96 35.56
C GLU A 191 16.30 12.68 35.26
N PRO A 192 15.16 12.10 35.66
CA PRO A 192 13.86 12.77 35.63
C PRO A 192 13.85 14.10 36.39
N ASN A 193 13.28 15.13 35.76
CA ASN A 193 13.12 16.48 36.31
C ASN A 193 14.40 17.22 36.75
N HIS A 194 15.59 16.65 36.53
CA HIS A 194 16.88 17.27 36.86
C HIS A 194 17.95 16.93 35.81
N GLY A 195 18.69 17.96 35.40
CA GLY A 195 19.88 17.81 34.57
C GLY A 195 19.70 18.21 33.10
N ASP A 196 20.83 18.56 32.51
CA ASP A 196 20.96 18.89 31.09
C ASP A 196 20.57 17.70 30.22
N ALA A 197 20.09 17.99 29.01
CA ALA A 197 19.85 16.96 28.01
C ALA A 197 21.19 16.29 27.65
N LEU A 198 21.25 14.97 27.78
CA LEU A 198 22.39 14.17 27.30
C LEU A 198 22.32 13.96 25.78
N GLY A 199 21.13 14.12 25.22
CA GLY A 199 20.83 13.97 23.81
C GLY A 199 19.34 14.13 23.56
N ALA A 200 18.87 13.68 22.40
CA ALA A 200 17.46 13.69 22.07
C ALA A 200 17.07 12.44 21.27
N LEU A 201 15.81 12.03 21.42
CA LEU A 201 15.12 11.11 20.53
C LEU A 201 14.45 11.95 19.44
N ASN A 202 14.94 11.86 18.20
CA ASN A 202 14.40 12.63 17.08
C ASN A 202 13.18 11.95 16.46
N VAL A 203 12.50 12.65 15.54
CA VAL A 203 11.23 12.21 14.95
C VAL A 203 11.28 10.81 14.30
N ASN A 204 12.43 10.43 13.74
CA ASN A 204 12.65 9.14 13.09
C ASN A 204 13.32 8.10 14.01
N ASP A 205 13.67 8.50 15.24
CA ASP A 205 14.31 7.60 16.18
C ASP A 205 13.26 6.81 16.95
N VAL A 206 13.62 5.58 17.30
CA VAL A 206 12.81 4.72 18.17
C VAL A 206 13.65 4.29 19.36
N GLY A 207 13.13 4.55 20.56
CA GLY A 207 13.74 4.13 21.83
C GLY A 207 13.02 2.91 22.40
N ALA A 208 13.80 1.90 22.81
CA ALA A 208 13.27 0.78 23.57
C ALA A 208 13.22 1.13 25.06
N ILE A 209 12.11 0.82 25.73
CA ILE A 209 11.95 1.00 27.18
C ILE A 209 12.82 -0.03 27.89
N ILE A 210 13.72 0.44 28.74
CA ILE A 210 14.58 -0.38 29.59
C ILE A 210 14.37 -0.11 31.09
N GLY A 211 13.50 0.85 31.43
CA GLY A 211 13.07 1.13 32.79
C GLY A 211 11.96 2.18 32.83
N ALA A 212 11.23 2.23 33.94
CA ALA A 212 10.21 3.25 34.18
C ALA A 212 10.23 3.68 35.64
N ARG A 213 9.85 4.94 35.93
CA ARG A 213 9.60 5.41 37.30
C ARG A 213 8.68 6.63 37.33
N THR A 214 8.04 6.87 38.47
CA THR A 214 7.18 8.03 38.68
C THR A 214 7.88 9.08 39.54
N VAL A 215 7.90 10.34 39.10
CA VAL A 215 8.49 11.47 39.84
C VAL A 215 7.53 12.63 39.87
N LYS A 216 7.15 13.10 41.07
CA LYS A 216 6.22 14.22 41.28
C LYS A 216 4.91 14.06 40.47
N GLY A 217 4.36 12.85 40.43
CA GLY A 217 3.11 12.54 39.72
C GLY A 217 3.24 12.39 38.20
N SER A 218 4.43 12.58 37.62
CA SER A 218 4.69 12.36 36.19
C SER A 218 5.47 11.06 35.97
N ARG A 219 5.08 10.28 34.96
CA ARG A 219 5.72 9.01 34.61
C ARG A 219 6.84 9.25 33.59
N PHE A 220 8.01 8.70 33.87
CA PHE A 220 9.19 8.79 33.04
C PHE A 220 9.62 7.39 32.59
N LEU A 221 10.06 7.30 31.35
CA LEU A 221 10.59 6.08 30.74
C LEU A 221 12.08 6.27 30.47
N LEU A 222 12.89 5.31 30.90
CA LEU A 222 14.29 5.19 30.51
C LEU A 222 14.34 4.47 29.16
N LEU A 223 14.78 5.19 28.14
CA LEU A 223 14.86 4.68 26.78
C LEU A 223 16.31 4.36 26.41
N ARG A 224 16.49 3.32 25.59
CA ARG A 224 17.72 3.04 24.86
C ARG A 224 17.47 3.16 23.36
N THR A 225 18.23 4.02 22.68
CA THR A 225 18.17 4.18 21.23
C THR A 225 18.91 3.05 20.52
N SER A 226 18.69 2.92 19.21
CA SER A 226 19.45 2.00 18.34
C SER A 226 20.95 2.30 18.31
N SER A 227 21.36 3.56 18.49
CA SER A 227 22.76 3.97 18.62
C SER A 227 23.40 3.61 19.97
N GLY A 228 22.64 3.02 20.90
CA GLY A 228 23.11 2.67 22.25
C GLY A 228 23.04 3.80 23.27
N ALA A 229 22.68 5.03 22.85
CA ALA A 229 22.43 6.13 23.78
C ALA A 229 21.25 5.79 24.70
N SER A 230 21.29 6.25 25.95
CA SER A 230 20.21 6.02 26.91
C SER A 230 19.90 7.29 27.70
N GLY A 231 18.63 7.48 28.05
CA GLY A 231 18.20 8.58 28.90
C GLY A 231 16.71 8.59 29.15
N TRP A 232 16.31 9.41 30.12
CA TRP A 232 14.93 9.52 30.58
C TRP A 232 14.15 10.54 29.76
N ALA A 233 12.94 10.16 29.39
CA ALA A 233 11.96 11.03 28.75
C ALA A 233 10.61 10.91 29.48
N GLU A 234 9.83 11.98 29.46
CA GLU A 234 8.49 11.98 30.05
C GLU A 234 7.53 11.24 29.14
N GLU A 235 6.76 10.29 29.67
CA GLU A 235 5.93 9.38 28.87
C GLU A 235 4.92 10.12 27.97
N ARG A 236 4.32 11.21 28.45
CA ARG A 236 3.37 12.03 27.67
C ARG A 236 3.98 12.68 26.41
N THR A 237 5.30 12.76 26.33
CA THR A 237 6.02 13.30 25.16
C THR A 237 6.32 12.23 24.11
N LEU A 238 6.00 10.97 24.43
CA LEU A 238 6.27 9.80 23.61
C LEU A 238 4.94 9.21 23.13
N ALA A 239 4.99 8.59 21.95
CA ALA A 239 3.93 7.75 21.43
C ALA A 239 4.41 6.30 21.33
N MET A 240 3.49 5.36 21.51
CA MET A 240 3.72 3.96 21.21
C MET A 240 4.16 3.79 19.76
N GLN A 241 5.20 2.98 19.55
CA GLN A 241 5.64 2.56 18.22
C GLN A 241 5.41 1.05 18.10
N VAL A 242 4.56 0.61 17.17
CA VAL A 242 4.42 -0.82 16.89
C VAL A 242 5.59 -1.25 16.01
N PRO A 243 6.48 -2.16 16.47
CA PRO A 243 7.55 -2.65 15.63
C PRO A 243 6.97 -3.46 14.47
N PRO A 244 7.56 -3.38 13.27
CA PRO A 244 7.06 -4.13 12.12
C PRO A 244 7.36 -5.62 12.31
N ALA A 245 6.38 -6.38 12.78
CA ALA A 245 6.50 -7.83 13.05
C ALA A 245 6.77 -8.67 11.79
N SER A 246 6.49 -8.12 10.60
CA SER A 246 6.81 -8.77 9.34
C SER A 246 8.29 -8.60 8.94
N LEU A 247 9.04 -7.66 9.52
CA LEU A 247 10.42 -7.38 9.12
C LEU A 247 11.42 -8.05 10.07
N LEU A 248 12.25 -8.93 9.51
CA LEU A 248 13.33 -9.60 10.23
C LEU A 248 14.69 -9.26 9.62
N ARG A 249 15.70 -9.21 10.47
CA ARG A 249 17.10 -8.98 10.10
C ARG A 249 17.80 -10.32 9.84
N VAL A 250 18.57 -10.37 8.77
CA VAL A 250 19.46 -11.47 8.41
C VAL A 250 20.69 -11.46 9.31
N VAL A 251 21.05 -12.63 9.83
CA VAL A 251 22.26 -12.88 10.60
C VAL A 251 23.05 -13.97 9.89
N ASP A 252 24.11 -13.55 9.19
CA ASP A 252 24.98 -14.49 8.47
C ASP A 252 25.92 -15.20 9.46
N ARG A 253 25.82 -16.54 9.49
CA ARG A 253 26.65 -17.40 10.34
C ARG A 253 27.75 -18.13 9.56
N GLY A 254 27.88 -17.86 8.26
CA GLY A 254 28.85 -18.54 7.40
C GLY A 254 28.51 -20.00 7.06
N ASP A 255 27.27 -20.43 7.33
CA ASP A 255 26.77 -21.79 7.08
C ASP A 255 25.94 -21.91 5.79
N GLY A 256 25.83 -20.82 5.01
CA GLY A 256 25.02 -20.77 3.79
C GLY A 256 23.50 -20.65 4.04
N SER A 257 23.07 -20.39 5.28
CA SER A 257 21.66 -20.19 5.62
C SER A 257 21.11 -18.82 5.21
N ALA A 258 21.98 -17.82 5.02
CA ALA A 258 21.65 -16.45 4.61
C ALA A 258 21.41 -16.34 3.08
N ALA A 259 20.38 -17.04 2.59
CA ALA A 259 19.95 -16.96 1.19
C ALA A 259 18.45 -17.21 1.05
N LEU A 260 17.83 -16.54 0.08
CA LEU A 260 16.50 -16.92 -0.41
C LEU A 260 16.61 -18.11 -1.35
N ARG A 261 15.84 -19.16 -1.08
CA ARG A 261 15.82 -20.44 -1.80
C ARG A 261 14.50 -20.64 -2.53
N VAL A 262 14.52 -21.51 -3.52
CA VAL A 262 13.32 -21.88 -4.29
C VAL A 262 12.32 -22.66 -3.45
N GLY A 263 12.80 -23.45 -2.47
CA GLY A 263 11.97 -24.29 -1.61
C GLY A 263 12.48 -24.30 -0.15
N PRO A 264 11.66 -24.80 0.80
CA PRO A 264 11.94 -24.79 2.23
C PRO A 264 12.85 -25.96 2.65
N GLU A 265 13.92 -26.22 1.90
CA GLU A 265 14.88 -27.31 2.18
C GLU A 265 16.32 -26.77 2.11
N ASP A 266 17.22 -27.32 2.94
CA ASP A 266 18.60 -26.84 3.05
C ASP A 266 19.41 -27.02 1.74
N ASP A 267 19.06 -28.00 0.92
CA ASP A 267 19.68 -28.29 -0.38
C ASP A 267 18.98 -27.59 -1.56
N ALA A 268 17.83 -26.94 -1.34
CA ALA A 268 17.10 -26.24 -2.38
C ALA A 268 17.96 -25.11 -2.99
N PRO A 269 17.94 -24.93 -4.33
CA PRO A 269 18.76 -23.92 -4.98
C PRO A 269 18.55 -22.52 -4.41
N ALA A 270 19.66 -21.83 -4.13
CA ALA A 270 19.64 -20.42 -3.76
C ALA A 270 19.31 -19.55 -4.98
N ARG A 271 18.36 -18.62 -4.82
CA ARG A 271 17.99 -17.59 -5.79
C ARG A 271 18.77 -16.31 -5.57
N VAL A 272 18.81 -15.83 -4.33
CA VAL A 272 19.37 -14.53 -3.96
C VAL A 272 20.17 -14.68 -2.68
N PRO A 273 21.49 -14.38 -2.67
CA PRO A 273 22.25 -14.31 -1.42
C PRO A 273 21.77 -13.10 -0.61
N LEU A 274 21.72 -13.26 0.72
CA LEU A 274 21.36 -12.20 1.65
C LEU A 274 22.60 -11.78 2.46
N ALA A 275 22.80 -10.48 2.61
CA ALA A 275 23.93 -9.94 3.38
C ALA A 275 23.63 -9.91 4.89
N ASP A 276 24.68 -9.99 5.71
CA ASP A 276 24.54 -9.79 7.15
C ASP A 276 23.94 -8.40 7.45
N GLY A 277 22.94 -8.36 8.32
CA GLY A 277 22.20 -7.14 8.63
C GLY A 277 21.15 -6.72 7.59
N GLU A 278 21.02 -7.41 6.45
CA GLU A 278 19.95 -7.15 5.48
C GLU A 278 18.58 -7.41 6.12
N VAL A 279 17.55 -6.67 5.71
CA VAL A 279 16.18 -6.82 6.23
C VAL A 279 15.32 -7.46 5.16
N VAL A 280 14.63 -8.53 5.55
CA VAL A 280 13.64 -9.21 4.73
C VAL A 280 12.26 -9.05 5.34
N GLU A 281 11.23 -9.12 4.51
CA GLU A 281 9.87 -9.25 5.02
C GLU A 281 9.40 -10.70 4.96
N VAL A 282 8.87 -11.20 6.07
CA VAL A 282 8.28 -12.52 6.21
C VAL A 282 6.82 -12.50 5.74
N LEU A 283 6.50 -13.45 4.87
CA LEU A 283 5.18 -13.65 4.27
C LEU A 283 4.40 -14.77 4.94
N GLY A 284 5.11 -15.74 5.52
CA GLY A 284 4.53 -16.94 6.10
C GLY A 284 5.58 -17.90 6.63
N GLU A 285 5.11 -19.00 7.21
CA GLU A 285 5.95 -20.01 7.84
C GLU A 285 5.94 -21.31 7.03
N ALA A 286 7.10 -21.96 6.97
CA ALA A 286 7.28 -23.34 6.54
C ALA A 286 8.09 -24.08 7.61
N GLU A 287 8.10 -25.41 7.60
CA GLU A 287 8.87 -26.16 8.58
C GLU A 287 10.36 -25.82 8.46
N GLY A 288 10.99 -25.32 9.52
CA GLY A 288 12.39 -24.87 9.53
C GLY A 288 12.71 -23.58 8.74
N PHE A 289 11.79 -23.12 7.88
CA PHE A 289 11.99 -22.00 6.95
C PHE A 289 10.90 -20.93 7.09
N LEU A 290 11.19 -19.75 6.59
CA LEU A 290 10.23 -18.66 6.48
C LEU A 290 10.09 -18.30 5.01
N GLN A 291 8.86 -18.20 4.51
CA GLN A 291 8.63 -17.58 3.21
C GLN A 291 8.88 -16.08 3.38
N ALA A 292 9.76 -15.51 2.57
CA ALA A 292 10.17 -14.13 2.71
C ALA A 292 10.37 -13.47 1.35
N VAL A 293 10.34 -12.14 1.35
CA VAL A 293 10.72 -11.29 0.22
C VAL A 293 11.95 -10.48 0.58
N ASP A 294 12.94 -10.51 -0.32
CA ASP A 294 14.09 -9.61 -0.28
C ASP A 294 13.59 -8.22 -0.70
N LEU A 295 13.71 -7.24 0.21
CA LEU A 295 13.26 -5.88 -0.04
C LEU A 295 14.04 -5.18 -1.16
N ARG A 296 15.28 -5.58 -1.44
CA ARG A 296 16.10 -5.00 -2.52
C ARG A 296 15.64 -5.48 -3.88
N THR A 297 15.49 -6.78 -4.08
CA THR A 297 15.13 -7.37 -5.40
C THR A 297 13.63 -7.55 -5.60
N GLY A 298 12.85 -7.59 -4.51
CA GLY A 298 11.46 -8.02 -4.51
C GLY A 298 11.26 -9.51 -4.79
N GLN A 299 12.34 -10.29 -4.85
CA GLN A 299 12.23 -11.73 -5.08
C GLN A 299 11.69 -12.42 -3.83
N MET A 300 10.72 -13.30 -4.04
CA MET A 300 10.18 -14.17 -3.00
C MET A 300 10.94 -15.50 -2.99
N GLY A 301 11.07 -16.07 -1.80
CA GLY A 301 11.65 -17.40 -1.62
C GLY A 301 11.53 -17.87 -0.18
N PHE A 302 12.30 -18.89 0.16
CA PHE A 302 12.38 -19.44 1.50
C PHE A 302 13.75 -19.16 2.10
N VAL A 303 13.79 -18.68 3.33
CA VAL A 303 15.03 -18.44 4.09
C VAL A 303 14.97 -19.24 5.38
N ALA A 304 16.10 -19.84 5.76
CA ALA A 304 16.15 -20.65 6.97
C ALA A 304 15.82 -19.77 8.18
N ARG A 305 14.91 -20.22 9.06
CA ARG A 305 14.50 -19.43 10.24
C ARG A 305 15.70 -19.06 11.11
N ARG A 306 16.67 -19.97 11.22
CA ARG A 306 17.91 -19.72 11.98
C ARG A 306 18.67 -18.49 11.48
N ALA A 307 18.58 -18.16 10.20
CA ALA A 307 19.26 -16.99 9.61
C ALA A 307 18.55 -15.66 9.90
N LEU A 308 17.40 -15.65 10.59
CA LEU A 308 16.59 -14.46 10.82
C LEU A 308 16.35 -14.17 12.31
N GLU A 309 16.42 -12.89 12.66
CA GLU A 309 16.14 -12.38 14.00
C GLU A 309 15.30 -11.10 13.94
N ALA A 310 14.66 -10.74 15.06
CA ALA A 310 13.99 -9.45 15.17
C ALA A 310 14.99 -8.29 15.00
N LEU A 311 14.52 -7.12 14.54
CA LEU A 311 15.37 -5.97 14.23
C LEU A 311 16.24 -5.50 15.41
N ARG A 312 15.75 -5.63 16.66
CA ARG A 312 16.55 -5.41 17.88
C ARG A 312 16.76 -6.69 18.70
N GLY A 313 16.66 -7.84 18.05
CA GLY A 313 16.77 -9.16 18.70
C GLY A 313 15.77 -9.32 19.85
N GLU A 314 16.25 -9.84 20.96
CA GLU A 314 15.48 -10.13 22.18
C GLU A 314 14.88 -8.91 22.89
N GLN A 315 15.17 -7.70 22.41
CA GLN A 315 14.74 -6.46 23.05
C GLN A 315 13.39 -5.97 22.54
N GLN A 316 12.74 -6.61 21.56
CA GLN A 316 11.41 -6.19 21.09
C GLN A 316 10.32 -7.03 21.73
N TRP A 317 9.39 -6.37 22.42
CA TRP A 317 8.30 -7.02 23.14
C TRP A 317 6.99 -6.29 22.93
N LEU A 318 5.92 -7.06 22.90
CA LEU A 318 4.56 -6.59 22.73
C LEU A 318 3.72 -7.05 23.92
N GLU A 319 2.92 -6.14 24.47
CA GLU A 319 1.82 -6.51 25.33
C GLU A 319 0.65 -6.90 24.43
N VAL A 320 0.15 -8.11 24.61
CA VAL A 320 -0.86 -8.68 23.74
C VAL A 320 -2.07 -9.20 24.50
N GLU A 321 -3.20 -9.23 23.81
CA GLU A 321 -4.47 -9.79 24.27
C GLU A 321 -4.96 -10.85 23.26
N PRO A 322 -5.27 -12.09 23.69
CA PRO A 322 -5.86 -13.11 22.81
C PRO A 322 -7.19 -12.66 22.21
N VAL A 323 -7.37 -12.89 20.91
CA VAL A 323 -8.65 -12.65 20.22
C VAL A 323 -9.56 -13.87 20.37
N GLY A 324 -10.85 -13.65 20.66
CA GLY A 324 -11.86 -14.72 20.73
C GLY A 324 -11.92 -15.50 22.05
N VAL A 325 -11.07 -15.16 23.03
CA VAL A 325 -11.15 -15.72 24.39
C VAL A 325 -12.15 -14.87 25.20
N GLY A 326 -13.29 -15.46 25.54
CA GLY A 326 -14.30 -14.80 26.37
C GLY A 326 -13.83 -14.56 27.81
N PRO A 327 -14.48 -13.65 28.56
CA PRO A 327 -14.15 -13.33 29.97
C PRO A 327 -14.17 -14.57 30.89
N PRO A 328 -13.42 -14.55 32.04
CA PRO A 328 -13.12 -13.36 32.83
C PRO A 328 -11.69 -12.81 32.69
N ALA A 329 -11.65 -11.47 32.60
CA ALA A 329 -10.51 -10.55 32.36
C ALA A 329 -9.74 -10.82 31.05
N PRO A 330 -9.43 -9.80 30.22
CA PRO A 330 -8.49 -9.98 29.13
C PRO A 330 -7.15 -10.31 29.76
N ALA A 331 -6.75 -11.57 29.71
CA ALA A 331 -5.41 -11.96 30.10
C ALA A 331 -4.49 -11.26 29.11
N ARG A 332 -3.85 -10.19 29.58
CA ARG A 332 -2.77 -9.52 28.85
C ARG A 332 -1.46 -10.08 29.31
N ALA A 333 -0.53 -10.20 28.38
CA ALA A 333 0.82 -10.57 28.73
C ALA A 333 1.84 -10.00 27.77
N TRP A 334 3.06 -9.83 28.27
CA TRP A 334 4.19 -9.43 27.45
C TRP A 334 4.80 -10.65 26.78
N VAL A 335 4.94 -10.56 25.46
CA VAL A 335 5.47 -11.62 24.60
C VAL A 335 6.61 -11.03 23.76
N PRO A 336 7.75 -11.74 23.60
CA PRO A 336 8.82 -11.25 22.75
C PRO A 336 8.37 -11.32 21.28
N LEU A 337 8.73 -10.31 20.49
CA LEU A 337 8.31 -10.18 19.09
C LEU A 337 8.68 -11.41 18.25
N ARG A 338 9.79 -12.08 18.55
CA ARG A 338 10.23 -13.32 17.86
C ARG A 338 9.26 -14.49 17.95
N ASP A 339 8.32 -14.47 18.91
CA ASP A 339 7.29 -15.50 19.09
C ASP A 339 5.98 -15.12 18.40
N LEU A 340 5.94 -13.94 17.77
CA LEU A 340 4.80 -13.41 17.05
C LEU A 340 5.15 -13.28 15.56
N ALA A 341 4.14 -13.38 14.71
CA ALA A 341 4.26 -13.19 13.27
C ALA A 341 3.15 -12.27 12.78
N PHE A 342 3.48 -11.41 11.81
CA PHE A 342 2.46 -10.77 11.01
C PHE A 342 1.81 -11.82 10.11
N ASP A 343 0.48 -11.86 10.08
CA ASP A 343 -0.25 -12.84 9.28
C ASP A 343 -1.41 -12.16 8.54
N PRO A 344 -1.21 -11.78 7.26
CA PRO A 344 -2.28 -11.15 6.48
C PRO A 344 -3.42 -12.13 6.16
N SER A 345 -3.27 -13.44 6.41
CA SER A 345 -4.36 -14.40 6.22
C SER A 345 -5.52 -14.19 7.19
N ALA A 346 -5.29 -13.46 8.29
CA ALA A 346 -6.31 -13.03 9.23
C ALA A 346 -7.26 -11.95 8.69
N LEU A 347 -6.99 -11.37 7.52
CA LEU A 347 -7.94 -10.47 6.85
C LEU A 347 -9.24 -11.24 6.61
N GLY A 348 -10.39 -10.63 6.95
CA GLY A 348 -11.73 -11.22 6.84
C GLY A 348 -12.22 -11.43 5.40
N VAL A 349 -11.43 -12.14 4.61
CA VAL A 349 -11.72 -12.46 3.21
C VAL A 349 -11.27 -13.88 2.90
N ARG A 350 -12.12 -14.63 2.19
CA ARG A 350 -11.80 -15.97 1.71
C ARG A 350 -12.32 -16.22 0.29
N ALA A 351 -11.55 -16.98 -0.46
CA ALA A 351 -12.00 -17.61 -1.69
C ALA A 351 -12.78 -18.88 -1.32
N ILE A 352 -14.07 -18.94 -1.65
CA ILE A 352 -14.92 -20.12 -1.43
C ILE A 352 -14.68 -21.14 -2.53
N ASP A 353 -14.59 -20.65 -3.76
CA ASP A 353 -14.26 -21.40 -4.96
C ASP A 353 -13.52 -20.48 -5.95
N ALA A 354 -13.34 -20.89 -7.21
CA ALA A 354 -12.60 -20.12 -8.21
C ALA A 354 -13.19 -18.73 -8.53
N VAL A 355 -14.50 -18.51 -8.33
CA VAL A 355 -15.17 -17.25 -8.69
C VAL A 355 -15.93 -16.62 -7.52
N THR A 356 -16.07 -17.30 -6.39
CA THR A 356 -16.79 -16.79 -5.22
C THR A 356 -15.83 -16.32 -4.14
N ILE A 357 -15.94 -15.03 -3.78
CA ILE A 357 -15.24 -14.42 -2.65
C ILE A 357 -16.26 -14.10 -1.57
N GLU A 358 -15.95 -14.45 -0.33
CA GLU A 358 -16.71 -14.02 0.84
C GLU A 358 -15.88 -13.05 1.69
N ILE A 359 -16.50 -11.94 2.07
CA ILE A 359 -15.90 -10.81 2.79
C ILE A 359 -16.71 -10.58 4.05
N GLU A 360 -16.06 -10.68 5.21
CA GLU A 360 -16.64 -10.30 6.50
C GLU A 360 -16.51 -8.78 6.68
N CYS A 361 -17.62 -8.11 6.97
CA CYS A 361 -17.68 -6.67 7.14
C CYS A 361 -17.11 -6.26 8.51
N ALA A 362 -16.23 -5.25 8.55
CA ALA A 362 -15.83 -4.63 9.81
C ALA A 362 -16.93 -3.71 10.40
N SER A 363 -17.83 -3.22 9.54
CA SER A 363 -18.96 -2.36 9.92
C SER A 363 -20.21 -2.71 9.09
N GLU A 364 -20.51 -1.93 8.06
CA GLU A 364 -21.71 -2.08 7.22
C GLU A 364 -21.35 -2.57 5.80
N PRO A 365 -22.20 -3.36 5.11
CA PRO A 365 -21.93 -3.84 3.76
C PRO A 365 -21.61 -2.72 2.76
N ALA A 366 -22.26 -1.55 2.90
CA ALA A 366 -22.01 -0.39 2.04
C ALA A 366 -20.57 0.15 2.15
N SER A 367 -19.87 -0.08 3.27
CA SER A 367 -18.46 0.27 3.40
C SER A 367 -17.58 -0.64 2.55
N VAL A 368 -17.88 -1.95 2.53
CA VAL A 368 -17.19 -2.92 1.67
C VAL A 368 -17.41 -2.59 0.19
N LEU A 369 -18.64 -2.29 -0.23
CA LEU A 369 -18.92 -1.94 -1.64
C LEU A 369 -18.09 -0.73 -2.12
N ARG A 370 -17.94 0.29 -1.27
CA ARG A 370 -17.07 1.45 -1.57
C ARG A 370 -15.60 1.05 -1.63
N ALA A 371 -15.14 0.18 -0.73
CA ALA A 371 -13.77 -0.31 -0.74
C ALA A 371 -13.46 -1.10 -2.03
N LEU A 372 -14.40 -1.88 -2.55
CA LEU A 372 -14.24 -2.67 -3.79
C LEU A 372 -14.02 -1.85 -5.06
N ALA A 373 -14.25 -0.53 -5.01
CA ALA A 373 -13.94 0.42 -6.07
C ALA A 373 -12.52 1.00 -5.98
N HIS A 374 -11.81 0.78 -4.87
CA HIS A 374 -10.53 1.41 -4.62
C HIS A 374 -9.37 0.69 -5.35
N PRO A 375 -8.43 1.41 -5.98
CA PRO A 375 -7.28 0.81 -6.67
C PRO A 375 -6.42 -0.12 -5.82
N ALA A 376 -6.27 0.17 -4.52
CA ALA A 376 -5.52 -0.69 -3.58
C ALA A 376 -6.12 -2.11 -3.45
N LEU A 377 -7.39 -2.30 -3.83
CA LEU A 377 -8.09 -3.58 -3.86
C LEU A 377 -8.24 -4.13 -5.30
N ALA A 378 -7.55 -3.55 -6.28
CA ALA A 378 -7.48 -4.12 -7.63
C ALA A 378 -6.64 -5.42 -7.62
N PRO A 379 -7.11 -6.51 -8.27
CA PRO A 379 -6.33 -7.74 -8.38
C PRO A 379 -5.06 -7.55 -9.22
N VAL A 380 -3.96 -8.12 -8.76
CA VAL A 380 -2.64 -8.15 -9.43
C VAL A 380 -2.20 -9.61 -9.69
N PRO A 381 -1.35 -9.87 -10.69
CA PRO A 381 -0.96 -11.23 -11.13
C PRO A 381 0.05 -11.90 -10.18
N PRO A 382 -0.35 -12.87 -9.34
CA PRO A 382 0.56 -13.46 -8.34
C PRO A 382 1.75 -14.17 -8.99
N HIS A 383 1.53 -14.83 -10.13
CA HIS A 383 2.53 -15.58 -10.88
C HIS A 383 3.60 -14.66 -11.52
N ALA A 384 3.20 -13.50 -12.04
CA ALA A 384 4.13 -12.54 -12.62
C ALA A 384 4.99 -11.88 -11.53
N ILE A 385 4.40 -11.55 -10.39
CA ILE A 385 5.12 -10.97 -9.24
C ILE A 385 6.12 -11.98 -8.66
N ALA A 386 5.69 -13.23 -8.45
CA ALA A 386 6.56 -14.28 -7.91
C ALA A 386 7.76 -14.61 -8.79
N SER A 387 7.61 -14.50 -10.11
CA SER A 387 8.70 -14.78 -11.05
C SER A 387 9.67 -13.59 -11.22
N ARG A 388 9.16 -12.36 -11.26
CA ARG A 388 9.95 -11.18 -11.64
C ARG A 388 10.37 -10.28 -10.49
N GLY A 389 9.80 -10.45 -9.30
CA GLY A 389 10.07 -9.55 -8.17
C GLY A 389 9.74 -8.11 -8.58
N ARG A 390 10.59 -7.13 -8.25
CA ARG A 390 10.33 -5.71 -8.58
C ARG A 390 10.14 -5.42 -10.07
N ALA A 391 10.75 -6.18 -10.97
CA ALA A 391 10.67 -5.97 -12.42
C ALA A 391 9.30 -6.35 -13.03
N TRP A 392 8.35 -6.82 -12.21
CA TRP A 392 7.01 -7.18 -12.69
C TRP A 392 6.22 -5.98 -13.24
N ILE A 393 6.54 -4.75 -12.83
CA ILE A 393 5.90 -3.51 -13.31
C ILE A 393 6.55 -2.94 -14.57
N ASP A 394 7.60 -3.54 -15.13
CA ASP A 394 8.22 -3.04 -16.36
C ASP A 394 7.23 -3.12 -17.54
N ALA A 395 7.20 -2.13 -18.44
CA ALA A 395 6.22 -2.08 -19.55
C ALA A 395 6.20 -3.34 -20.42
N ALA A 396 7.37 -3.95 -20.64
CA ALA A 396 7.49 -5.15 -21.45
C ALA A 396 7.03 -6.43 -20.71
N ALA A 397 6.84 -6.36 -19.40
CA ALA A 397 6.58 -7.50 -18.53
C ALA A 397 5.21 -7.43 -17.85
N ILE A 398 4.71 -6.23 -17.53
CA ILE A 398 3.54 -6.07 -16.67
C ILE A 398 2.31 -6.78 -17.23
N VAL A 399 1.69 -7.53 -16.34
CA VAL A 399 0.45 -8.25 -16.60
C VAL A 399 -0.68 -7.49 -15.92
N THR A 400 -1.71 -7.14 -16.68
CA THR A 400 -2.72 -6.14 -16.32
C THR A 400 -4.13 -6.77 -16.33
N THR A 401 -5.12 -6.10 -15.75
CA THR A 401 -6.53 -6.58 -15.72
C THR A 401 -7.50 -5.57 -16.35
N GLY A 402 -7.06 -4.33 -16.54
CA GLY A 402 -7.83 -3.20 -17.00
C GLY A 402 -8.01 -3.13 -18.52
N PRO A 403 -8.75 -2.11 -18.97
CA PRO A 403 -9.10 -1.88 -20.37
C PRO A 403 -7.90 -1.58 -21.26
N PHE A 404 -6.76 -1.18 -20.69
CA PHE A 404 -5.55 -0.86 -21.43
C PHE A 404 -4.35 -1.63 -20.87
N ALA A 405 -3.34 -1.83 -21.72
CA ALA A 405 -2.04 -2.38 -21.36
C ALA A 405 -0.94 -1.47 -21.93
N PRO A 406 0.22 -1.37 -21.26
CA PRO A 406 1.32 -0.58 -21.80
C PRO A 406 1.93 -1.27 -23.02
N ALA A 407 2.20 -0.49 -24.06
CA ALA A 407 2.92 -0.94 -25.24
C ALA A 407 4.40 -0.52 -25.19
N THR A 408 4.67 0.73 -24.78
CA THR A 408 6.02 1.27 -24.64
C THR A 408 6.06 2.31 -23.54
N SER A 409 7.16 2.37 -22.78
CA SER A 409 7.42 3.42 -21.79
C SER A 409 8.82 3.98 -21.99
N THR A 410 8.90 5.31 -22.06
CA THR A 410 10.14 6.09 -22.19
C THR A 410 10.05 7.31 -21.27
N SER A 411 11.14 8.06 -21.13
CA SER A 411 11.14 9.32 -20.38
C SER A 411 10.27 10.41 -21.00
N GLU A 412 9.86 10.29 -22.26
CA GLU A 412 9.03 11.31 -22.95
C GLU A 412 7.58 10.87 -23.11
N ARG A 413 7.33 9.56 -23.18
CA ARG A 413 6.01 9.03 -23.54
C ARG A 413 5.76 7.66 -22.93
N LEU A 414 4.59 7.51 -22.31
CA LEU A 414 3.95 6.23 -22.02
C LEU A 414 2.83 5.99 -23.03
N VAL A 415 2.89 4.85 -23.72
CA VAL A 415 1.88 4.46 -24.69
C VAL A 415 1.08 3.30 -24.11
N LEU A 416 -0.22 3.48 -24.01
CA LEU A 416 -1.17 2.44 -23.69
C LEU A 416 -1.96 2.05 -24.94
N VAL A 417 -2.23 0.76 -25.09
CA VAL A 417 -3.10 0.23 -26.13
C VAL A 417 -4.25 -0.52 -25.49
N ARG A 418 -5.39 -0.58 -26.19
CA ARG A 418 -6.55 -1.35 -25.73
C ARG A 418 -6.15 -2.81 -25.46
N SER A 419 -6.54 -3.31 -24.31
CA SER A 419 -6.33 -4.70 -23.91
C SER A 419 -7.15 -5.64 -24.81
N SER A 420 -6.54 -6.76 -25.21
CA SER A 420 -7.17 -7.80 -26.03
C SER A 420 -7.87 -8.88 -25.20
N THR A 421 -7.65 -8.92 -23.88
CA THR A 421 -8.18 -9.97 -22.99
C THR A 421 -9.07 -9.45 -21.87
N SER A 422 -9.10 -8.13 -21.64
CA SER A 422 -9.91 -7.56 -20.56
C SER A 422 -11.40 -7.73 -20.83
N VAL A 423 -12.17 -8.10 -19.80
CA VAL A 423 -13.64 -8.10 -19.85
C VAL A 423 -14.23 -6.70 -20.02
N GLU A 424 -13.43 -5.65 -19.82
CA GLU A 424 -13.83 -4.26 -20.04
C GLU A 424 -13.47 -3.73 -21.43
N LEU A 425 -13.02 -4.56 -22.38
CA LEU A 425 -12.55 -4.10 -23.69
C LEU A 425 -13.62 -3.30 -24.46
N GLU A 426 -14.90 -3.67 -24.34
CA GLU A 426 -16.02 -2.96 -24.99
C GLU A 426 -16.25 -1.57 -24.39
N ARG A 427 -15.82 -1.35 -23.15
CA ARG A 427 -15.81 -0.03 -22.52
C ARG A 427 -14.60 0.80 -22.99
N ALA A 428 -13.54 0.19 -23.52
CA ALA A 428 -12.39 0.87 -24.11
C ALA A 428 -12.61 1.20 -25.59
N ARG A 429 -13.17 2.38 -25.87
CA ARG A 429 -13.41 2.83 -27.25
C ARG A 429 -12.17 3.43 -27.92
N LEU A 430 -11.17 3.83 -27.14
CA LEU A 430 -9.86 4.24 -27.62
C LEU A 430 -9.04 3.01 -28.01
N GLU A 431 -8.33 3.11 -29.13
CA GLU A 431 -7.37 2.09 -29.56
C GLU A 431 -6.00 2.31 -28.90
N ARG A 432 -5.66 3.59 -28.67
CA ARG A 432 -4.36 4.02 -28.18
C ARG A 432 -4.47 5.28 -27.32
N VAL A 433 -3.71 5.32 -26.24
CA VAL A 433 -3.56 6.49 -25.37
C VAL A 433 -2.06 6.79 -25.26
N GLU A 434 -1.69 8.04 -25.50
CA GLU A 434 -0.30 8.51 -25.35
C GLU A 434 -0.25 9.53 -24.23
N LEU A 435 0.42 9.18 -23.14
CA LEU A 435 0.73 10.11 -22.06
C LEU A 435 2.07 10.76 -22.41
N VAL A 436 2.06 12.05 -22.71
CA VAL A 436 3.23 12.81 -23.16
C VAL A 436 3.77 13.61 -21.98
N ALA A 437 4.97 13.26 -21.54
CA ALA A 437 5.63 13.91 -20.40
C ALA A 437 6.24 15.24 -20.83
N VAL A 438 5.71 16.33 -20.27
CA VAL A 438 6.21 17.69 -20.49
C VAL A 438 6.17 18.43 -19.15
N ASP A 439 7.35 18.78 -18.64
CA ASP A 439 7.50 19.44 -17.35
C ASP A 439 7.04 20.90 -17.37
N ASP A 440 7.37 21.63 -18.44
CA ASP A 440 6.98 23.03 -18.62
C ASP A 440 5.54 23.15 -19.13
N MET A 441 4.67 23.69 -18.27
CA MET A 441 3.23 23.83 -18.57
C MET A 441 2.97 24.79 -19.75
N ILE A 442 3.85 25.76 -20.01
CA ILE A 442 3.70 26.68 -21.15
C ILE A 442 4.02 25.95 -22.46
N ALA A 443 5.04 25.09 -22.48
CA ALA A 443 5.34 24.21 -23.60
C ALA A 443 4.19 23.22 -23.86
N ALA A 444 3.62 22.61 -22.82
CA ALA A 444 2.43 21.77 -22.93
C ALA A 444 1.24 22.54 -23.54
N LEU A 445 1.02 23.78 -23.11
CA LEU A 445 -0.02 24.65 -23.67
C LEU A 445 0.21 24.96 -25.16
N HIS A 446 1.47 25.16 -25.58
CA HIS A 446 1.78 25.33 -27.00
C HIS A 446 1.50 24.07 -27.83
N LEU A 447 1.84 22.89 -27.31
CA LEU A 447 1.57 21.61 -27.98
C LEU A 447 0.06 21.36 -28.13
N TYR A 448 -0.72 21.65 -27.09
CA TYR A 448 -2.17 21.60 -27.16
C TYR A 448 -2.73 22.60 -28.20
N ARG A 449 -2.23 23.84 -28.20
CA ARG A 449 -2.59 24.85 -29.20
C ARG A 449 -2.29 24.39 -30.63
N ALA A 450 -1.19 23.67 -30.83
CA ALA A 450 -0.77 23.13 -32.11
C ALA A 450 -1.58 21.89 -32.56
N GLY A 451 -2.43 21.31 -31.69
CA GLY A 451 -3.14 20.07 -31.95
C GLY A 451 -2.26 18.82 -31.79
N GLU A 452 -1.12 18.95 -31.11
CA GLU A 452 -0.21 17.85 -30.78
C GLU A 452 -0.62 17.11 -29.49
N LEU A 453 -1.40 17.77 -28.63
CA LEU A 453 -2.08 17.18 -27.47
C LEU A 453 -3.59 17.35 -27.61
N ASP A 454 -4.35 16.41 -27.06
CA ASP A 454 -5.80 16.42 -27.03
C ASP A 454 -6.35 16.82 -25.65
N VAL A 455 -5.54 16.65 -24.58
CA VAL A 455 -5.92 16.95 -23.19
C VAL A 455 -4.75 17.59 -22.43
N LEU A 456 -5.05 18.68 -21.71
CA LEU A 456 -4.23 19.23 -20.63
C LEU A 456 -4.96 19.05 -19.30
N LEU A 457 -4.33 18.36 -18.36
CA LEU A 457 -4.93 18.05 -17.06
C LEU A 457 -4.92 19.24 -16.08
N ALA A 458 -4.11 20.26 -16.35
CA ALA A 458 -3.99 21.46 -15.54
C ALA A 458 -3.65 22.68 -16.42
N LEU A 459 -3.88 23.87 -15.88
CA LEU A 459 -3.60 25.15 -16.53
C LEU A 459 -2.47 25.92 -15.81
N PRO A 460 -1.66 26.73 -16.53
CA PRO A 460 -0.80 27.72 -15.91
C PRO A 460 -1.62 28.68 -15.05
N ALA A 461 -1.23 28.90 -13.80
CA ALA A 461 -2.00 29.69 -12.84
C ALA A 461 -2.28 31.13 -13.31
N ASP A 462 -1.33 31.73 -14.02
CA ASP A 462 -1.43 33.08 -14.59
C ASP A 462 -2.39 33.17 -15.78
N LEU A 463 -2.57 32.06 -16.51
CA LEU A 463 -3.42 31.99 -17.71
C LEU A 463 -4.79 31.34 -17.44
N ALA A 464 -4.96 30.65 -16.31
CA ALA A 464 -6.19 29.96 -15.96
C ALA A 464 -7.45 30.84 -16.06
N PRO A 465 -7.49 32.10 -15.56
CA PRO A 465 -8.67 32.95 -15.68
C PRO A 465 -9.05 33.30 -17.13
N ALA A 466 -8.07 33.38 -18.02
CA ALA A 466 -8.30 33.66 -19.44
C ALA A 466 -8.77 32.40 -20.17
N LEU A 467 -8.09 31.28 -19.93
CA LEU A 467 -8.38 29.99 -20.56
C LEU A 467 -9.70 29.38 -20.09
N ALA A 468 -10.18 29.72 -18.89
CA ALA A 468 -11.50 29.30 -18.39
C ALA A 468 -12.67 29.78 -19.27
N ARG A 469 -12.44 30.75 -20.17
CA ARG A 469 -13.44 31.26 -21.12
C ARG A 469 -13.40 30.56 -22.48
N ALA A 470 -12.42 29.70 -22.69
CA ALA A 470 -12.24 28.98 -23.94
C ALA A 470 -13.35 27.92 -24.11
N GLN A 471 -13.74 27.66 -25.36
CA GLN A 471 -14.74 26.62 -25.67
C GLN A 471 -14.29 25.23 -25.20
N ASP A 472 -13.00 24.98 -25.26
CA ASP A 472 -12.34 23.72 -24.93
C ASP A 472 -11.88 23.64 -23.46
N HIS A 473 -12.32 24.56 -22.62
CA HIS A 473 -12.11 24.47 -21.17
C HIS A 473 -12.99 23.39 -20.54
N ALA A 474 -12.36 22.52 -19.77
CA ALA A 474 -13.02 21.50 -18.96
C ALA A 474 -12.84 21.82 -17.48
N PRO A 475 -13.91 22.16 -16.73
CA PRO A 475 -13.81 22.43 -15.31
C PRO A 475 -13.51 21.15 -14.51
N SER A 476 -12.83 21.32 -13.37
CA SER A 476 -12.62 20.28 -12.36
C SER A 476 -12.60 20.92 -10.96
N ALA A 477 -12.75 20.12 -9.91
CA ALA A 477 -12.62 20.59 -8.53
C ALA A 477 -11.25 21.22 -8.22
N GLY A 478 -10.20 20.81 -8.96
CA GLY A 478 -8.81 21.26 -8.80
C GLY A 478 -8.38 22.43 -9.69
N GLY A 479 -9.29 23.10 -10.40
CA GLY A 479 -8.98 24.29 -11.21
C GLY A 479 -9.08 24.12 -12.73
N GLY A 480 -9.49 22.94 -13.21
CA GLY A 480 -9.78 22.67 -14.62
C GLY A 480 -8.56 22.45 -15.51
N GLY A 481 -8.86 22.17 -16.78
CA GLY A 481 -7.90 21.87 -17.83
C GLY A 481 -8.46 22.21 -19.21
N LEU A 482 -7.80 21.75 -20.27
CA LEU A 482 -8.31 21.82 -21.63
C LEU A 482 -8.57 20.43 -22.19
N ILE A 483 -9.72 20.23 -22.82
CA ILE A 483 -10.07 19.01 -23.54
C ILE A 483 -10.51 19.41 -24.94
N ALA A 484 -9.84 18.87 -25.95
CA ALA A 484 -10.20 19.10 -27.34
C ALA A 484 -11.67 18.69 -27.59
N PRO A 485 -12.51 19.48 -28.28
CA PRO A 485 -13.93 19.18 -28.48
C PRO A 485 -14.22 17.84 -29.19
N GLU A 486 -13.23 17.30 -29.91
CA GLU A 486 -13.25 15.98 -30.51
C GLU A 486 -13.24 14.83 -29.49
N VAL A 487 -12.74 15.08 -28.27
CA VAL A 487 -12.71 14.14 -27.16
C VAL A 487 -14.04 14.19 -26.43
N ARG A 488 -14.75 13.05 -26.40
CA ARG A 488 -16.07 12.92 -25.77
C ARG A 488 -16.00 11.98 -24.57
N GLY A 489 -16.75 12.30 -23.52
CA GLY A 489 -16.93 11.43 -22.35
C GLY A 489 -15.83 11.52 -21.28
N LEU A 490 -14.75 12.26 -21.51
CA LEU A 490 -13.68 12.42 -20.52
C LEU A 490 -14.08 13.44 -19.44
N SER A 491 -13.89 13.07 -18.17
CA SER A 491 -14.04 13.94 -17.00
C SER A 491 -12.69 14.08 -16.29
N LEU A 492 -12.27 15.32 -16.01
CA LEU A 492 -11.02 15.59 -15.29
C LEU A 492 -11.08 15.26 -13.79
N ASP A 493 -12.27 15.15 -13.21
CA ASP A 493 -12.43 14.75 -11.80
C ASP A 493 -12.34 13.23 -11.63
N ARG A 494 -12.82 12.48 -12.61
CA ARG A 494 -12.86 11.00 -12.57
C ARG A 494 -11.60 10.37 -13.17
N LEU A 495 -11.08 10.98 -14.23
CA LEU A 495 -9.95 10.47 -15.03
C LEU A 495 -10.13 9.00 -15.47
N ASP A 496 -11.36 8.58 -15.76
CA ASP A 496 -11.62 7.27 -16.35
C ASP A 496 -11.66 7.37 -17.88
N LEU A 497 -10.86 6.55 -18.57
CA LEU A 497 -10.84 6.45 -20.02
C LEU A 497 -11.91 5.51 -20.61
N ARG A 498 -12.67 4.81 -19.76
CA ARG A 498 -13.81 4.00 -20.22
C ARG A 498 -14.89 4.88 -20.81
N GLY A 499 -15.37 4.52 -22.00
CA GLY A 499 -16.37 5.27 -22.76
C GLY A 499 -15.83 6.53 -23.44
N VAL A 500 -14.55 6.86 -23.27
CA VAL A 500 -13.94 8.01 -23.94
C VAL A 500 -13.75 7.71 -25.42
N GLU A 501 -14.13 8.65 -26.27
CA GLU A 501 -13.96 8.57 -27.72
C GLU A 501 -13.25 9.80 -28.25
N VAL A 502 -12.45 9.61 -29.29
CA VAL A 502 -11.95 10.70 -30.11
C VAL A 502 -12.64 10.62 -31.47
N VAL A 503 -13.54 11.56 -31.74
CA VAL A 503 -14.27 11.67 -32.99
C VAL A 503 -13.68 12.83 -33.78
N PRO A 504 -13.07 12.58 -34.96
CA PRO A 504 -12.53 13.65 -35.80
C PRO A 504 -13.61 14.70 -36.12
N PRO A 505 -13.19 15.96 -36.35
CA PRO A 505 -14.09 17.08 -36.59
C PRO A 505 -14.95 16.94 -37.87
#